data_AF-A0A1X7EHM5-F1
#
_entry.id   AF-A0A1X7EHM5-F1
#
_cell.length_a   1.000
_cell.length_b   1.000
_cell.length_c   1.000
_cell.angle_alpha   90.00
_cell.angle_beta   90.00
_cell.angle_gamma   90.00
#
_symmetry.space_group_name_H-M   'P 1'
#
loop_
_entity.id
_entity.type
_entity.pdbx_description
1 polymer ?
#
loop_
_entity_poly.entity_id
_entity_poly.type
_entity_poly.pdbx_seq_one_letter_code
_entity_poly.pdbx_strand_id
1 'polypeptide(L)'
;MTMRLADRRRLFSFGIREIWRRLCRRSAGLRLAVTSSALQVPERLIVAPTDLRALDPFVAEEILEGRFPLAGRILETYGESPFSVELPSRAFAERLHSFAWLRHIRTNKTEAACAHARQIVADWIALHGRRPKGMAWEPNVAAERVVAWLSHSTVVLQGAEAGFYRRFMRSLAYQVRYLRKIAGCTPEGETRLKLRIALAMASISMPTRAAYIRREGMRLDRELERQIMADGGHVSRNPRTVLDLLIDLLPLRQTYINLGHDLPPKLIPTIDRMYPALRFFRHQDGDLALFNGASATPASELLSVLRYDETAGKPFKALPHMNYHRLSAEGTTLIVDTGRPLSPALSRGAHAGCLSFEMSSGRHRFIVNCGAPKYAGKNYRQIARSTAAHSTVTLNETSSSRFARSRFTGPLMLGGVSDVQVERWDDVHGNDWLRASHDGYLTELGYFHEREIGLNRSGDKIKGHDRLFRPEGEEANDDPVAAVARFHIHPAIMLSRRDEESVTMRAADGESWIFAAPGLDLLIDEDIFFADVSGVRPSQQLVIEFSPPETLEIRWMLRRGE
;
A
#
# COMPACT_ATOMS: atom_id res chain seq x y z
N MET A 1 25.24 4.71 16.78
CA MET A 1 25.10 3.91 15.55
C MET A 1 25.82 4.60 14.38
N THR A 2 27.06 4.20 14.10
CA THR A 2 27.88 4.73 12.99
C THR A 2 27.43 4.14 11.66
N MET A 3 26.94 4.98 10.75
CA MET A 3 26.47 4.55 9.43
C MET A 3 27.63 3.99 8.58
N ARG A 4 27.49 2.76 8.07
CA ARG A 4 28.53 2.00 7.37
C ARG A 4 28.96 2.64 6.04
N LEU A 5 30.20 2.39 5.60
CA LEU A 5 30.75 2.93 4.34
C LEU A 5 29.93 2.52 3.09
N ALA A 6 29.48 1.27 3.03
CA ALA A 6 28.61 0.79 1.94
C ALA A 6 27.25 1.50 1.92
N ASP A 7 26.64 1.66 3.11
CA ASP A 7 25.38 2.40 3.28
C ASP A 7 25.54 3.88 2.90
N ARG A 8 26.68 4.48 3.24
CA ARG A 8 27.05 5.86 2.83
C ARG A 8 27.18 5.99 1.32
N ARG A 9 27.86 5.06 0.64
CA ARG A 9 28.00 5.05 -0.83
C ARG A 9 26.63 4.88 -1.52
N ARG A 10 25.80 3.95 -1.03
CA ARG A 10 24.43 3.74 -1.52
C ARG A 10 23.59 5.01 -1.35
N LEU A 11 23.61 5.61 -0.16
CA LEU A 11 22.89 6.85 0.14
C LEU A 11 23.40 8.03 -0.70
N PHE A 12 24.70 8.14 -0.96
CA PHE A 12 25.28 9.17 -1.82
C PHE A 12 24.83 9.02 -3.28
N SER A 13 24.94 7.81 -3.85
CA SER A 13 24.47 7.53 -5.22
C SER A 13 22.96 7.77 -5.38
N PHE A 14 22.18 7.44 -4.36
CA PHE A 14 20.76 7.71 -4.33
C PHE A 14 20.50 9.20 -4.18
N GLY A 15 21.27 9.89 -3.34
CA GLY A 15 21.24 11.33 -3.12
C GLY A 15 21.42 12.09 -4.44
N ILE A 16 22.46 11.77 -5.22
CA ILE A 16 22.69 12.38 -6.55
C ILE A 16 21.50 12.15 -7.47
N ARG A 17 20.99 10.92 -7.55
CA ARG A 17 19.82 10.60 -8.38
C ARG A 17 18.58 11.37 -7.92
N GLU A 18 18.37 11.52 -6.62
CA GLU A 18 17.24 12.30 -6.08
C GLU A 18 17.42 13.81 -6.31
N ILE A 19 18.64 14.35 -6.24
CA ILE A 19 18.96 15.73 -6.64
C ILE A 19 18.56 15.94 -8.10
N TRP A 20 19.04 15.09 -9.01
CA TRP A 20 18.70 15.17 -10.43
C TRP A 20 17.19 15.12 -10.67
N ARG A 21 16.51 14.16 -10.02
CA ARG A 21 15.05 14.01 -10.13
C ARG A 21 14.31 15.26 -9.63
N ARG A 22 14.71 15.83 -8.50
CA ARG A 22 14.14 17.08 -7.96
C ARG A 22 14.39 18.27 -8.88
N LEU A 23 15.60 18.40 -9.41
CA LEU A 23 15.94 19.45 -10.38
C LEU A 23 15.11 19.31 -11.66
N CYS A 24 14.97 18.09 -12.19
CA CYS A 24 14.16 17.82 -13.37
C CYS A 24 12.67 18.14 -13.14
N ARG A 25 12.12 17.83 -11.95
CA ARG A 25 10.75 18.21 -11.58
C ARG A 25 10.59 19.73 -11.40
N ARG A 26 11.52 20.39 -10.70
CA ARG A 26 11.52 21.84 -10.52
C ARG A 26 11.65 22.59 -11.85
N SER A 27 12.50 22.10 -12.75
CA SER A 27 12.67 22.67 -14.09
C SER A 27 11.48 22.38 -15.01
N ALA A 28 10.57 21.47 -14.66
CA ALA A 28 9.37 21.23 -15.45
C ALA A 28 8.49 22.49 -15.53
N GLY A 29 8.38 23.27 -14.45
CA GLY A 29 7.66 24.54 -14.46
C GLY A 29 8.26 25.56 -15.44
N LEU A 30 9.59 25.70 -15.45
CA LEU A 30 10.30 26.55 -16.40
C LEU A 30 10.11 26.06 -17.84
N ARG A 31 10.32 24.76 -18.08
CA ARG A 31 10.13 24.13 -19.40
C ARG A 31 8.70 24.30 -19.91
N LEU A 32 7.70 24.26 -19.02
CA LEU A 32 6.31 24.54 -19.35
C LEU A 32 6.08 25.99 -19.75
N ALA A 33 6.66 26.94 -19.02
CA ALA A 33 6.55 28.37 -19.33
C ALA A 33 7.18 28.71 -20.69
N VAL A 34 8.39 28.20 -20.95
CA VAL A 34 9.15 28.42 -22.20
C VAL A 34 8.41 27.83 -23.42
N THR A 35 7.64 26.76 -23.23
CA THR A 35 6.93 26.10 -24.32
C THR A 35 5.41 26.36 -24.29
N SER A 36 4.98 27.42 -23.60
CA SER A 36 3.56 27.73 -23.36
C SER A 36 2.74 27.90 -24.64
N SER A 37 3.30 28.51 -25.68
CA SER A 37 2.69 28.67 -27.00
C SER A 37 2.34 27.34 -27.70
N ALA A 38 3.02 26.25 -27.34
CA ALA A 38 2.75 24.90 -27.86
C ALA A 38 1.65 24.15 -27.09
N LEU A 39 0.95 24.79 -26.14
CA LEU A 39 -0.16 24.17 -25.42
C LEU A 39 -1.40 24.14 -26.32
N GLN A 40 -1.67 22.98 -26.92
CA GLN A 40 -2.96 22.73 -27.56
C GLN A 40 -4.00 22.48 -26.47
N VAL A 41 -5.00 23.34 -26.39
CA VAL A 41 -6.15 23.19 -25.49
C VAL A 41 -7.27 22.52 -26.30
N PRO A 42 -7.70 21.30 -25.93
CA PRO A 42 -8.80 20.67 -26.65
C PRO A 42 -10.12 21.40 -26.47
N GLU A 43 -10.94 21.39 -27.51
CA GLU A 43 -12.23 22.09 -27.55
C GLU A 43 -13.28 21.45 -26.65
N ARG A 44 -13.22 20.12 -26.47
CA ARG A 44 -14.14 19.38 -25.62
C ARG A 44 -13.52 18.12 -25.01
N LEU A 45 -14.20 17.52 -24.04
CA LEU A 45 -13.92 16.14 -23.61
C LEU A 45 -14.71 15.15 -24.48
N ILE A 46 -14.14 13.96 -24.71
CA ILE A 46 -14.77 12.89 -25.48
C ILE A 46 -15.66 12.03 -24.57
N VAL A 47 -15.13 11.65 -23.41
CA VAL A 47 -15.78 10.74 -22.47
C VAL A 47 -15.35 11.06 -21.04
N ALA A 48 -16.23 10.79 -20.08
CA ALA A 48 -15.93 10.76 -18.66
C ALA A 48 -15.73 9.29 -18.23
N PRO A 49 -14.49 8.85 -17.95
CA PRO A 49 -14.24 7.47 -17.52
C PRO A 49 -14.94 7.14 -16.22
N THR A 50 -15.44 5.92 -16.08
CA THR A 50 -16.05 5.44 -14.83
C THR A 50 -15.04 5.49 -13.67
N ASP A 51 -15.51 5.79 -12.46
CA ASP A 51 -14.74 5.63 -11.22
C ASP A 51 -15.36 4.47 -10.42
N LEU A 52 -14.54 3.48 -10.06
CA LEU A 52 -14.98 2.30 -9.28
C LEU A 52 -14.96 2.55 -7.77
N ARG A 53 -14.35 3.64 -7.32
CA ARG A 53 -14.30 3.97 -5.88
C ARG A 53 -15.69 4.20 -5.33
N ALA A 54 -15.90 3.76 -4.10
CA ALA A 54 -17.16 3.92 -3.40
C ALA A 54 -17.55 5.41 -3.28
N LEU A 55 -18.85 5.64 -3.45
CA LEU A 55 -19.48 6.94 -3.24
C LEU A 55 -19.94 7.04 -1.79
N ASP A 56 -20.04 8.27 -1.29
CA ASP A 56 -20.43 8.54 0.09
C ASP A 56 -21.27 9.82 0.07
N PRO A 57 -22.60 9.74 0.25
CA PRO A 57 -23.46 10.91 0.24
C PRO A 57 -23.21 11.85 1.44
N PHE A 58 -22.78 11.34 2.59
CA PHE A 58 -22.49 12.18 3.76
C PHE A 58 -21.31 13.12 3.47
N VAL A 59 -20.25 12.61 2.82
CA VAL A 59 -19.13 13.46 2.38
C VAL A 59 -19.60 14.53 1.38
N ALA A 60 -20.59 14.23 0.54
CA ALA A 60 -21.13 15.23 -0.39
C ALA A 60 -21.89 16.32 0.35
N GLU A 61 -22.76 15.97 1.31
CA GLU A 61 -23.53 16.91 2.13
C GLU A 61 -22.62 17.84 2.93
N GLU A 62 -21.63 17.28 3.64
CA GLU A 62 -20.66 18.07 4.40
C GLU A 62 -19.94 19.10 3.52
N ILE A 63 -19.48 18.68 2.33
CA ILE A 63 -18.78 19.58 1.40
C ILE A 63 -19.69 20.73 0.93
N LEU A 64 -20.99 20.48 0.73
CA LEU A 64 -21.95 21.53 0.37
C LEU A 64 -22.12 22.57 1.46
N GLU A 65 -21.96 22.16 2.71
CA GLU A 65 -21.99 23.06 3.88
C GLU A 65 -20.63 23.71 4.17
N GLY A 66 -19.63 23.53 3.30
CA GLY A 66 -18.29 24.08 3.49
C GLY A 66 -17.44 23.30 4.51
N ARG A 67 -17.82 22.05 4.81
CA ARG A 67 -17.12 21.14 5.72
C ARG A 67 -16.46 20.02 4.92
N PHE A 68 -15.15 19.83 5.07
CA PHE A 68 -14.39 18.88 4.26
C PHE A 68 -13.88 17.72 5.11
N PRO A 69 -14.62 16.58 5.19
CA PRO A 69 -14.20 15.39 5.94
C PRO A 69 -13.19 14.57 5.12
N LEU A 70 -11.91 14.95 5.16
CA LEU A 70 -10.84 14.33 4.37
C LEU A 70 -9.71 13.81 5.27
N ALA A 71 -9.16 12.64 4.93
CA ALA A 71 -8.01 12.04 5.63
C ALA A 71 -8.19 11.92 7.17
N GLY A 72 -9.39 11.60 7.64
CA GLY A 72 -9.70 11.46 9.07
C GLY A 72 -9.73 12.78 9.85
N ARG A 73 -9.86 13.92 9.16
CA ARG A 73 -10.02 15.26 9.74
C ARG A 73 -11.16 15.99 9.04
N ILE A 74 -11.77 16.95 9.73
CA ILE A 74 -12.76 17.86 9.15
C ILE A 74 -12.13 19.25 9.13
N LEU A 75 -12.30 19.95 8.00
CA LEU A 75 -11.95 21.36 7.84
C LEU A 75 -13.22 22.14 7.56
N GLU A 76 -13.52 23.11 8.40
CA GLU A 76 -14.60 24.08 8.18
C GLU A 76 -14.01 25.32 7.51
N THR A 77 -14.59 25.74 6.38
CA THR A 77 -14.07 26.91 5.64
C THR A 77 -14.79 28.21 5.97
N TYR A 78 -15.91 28.15 6.70
CA TYR A 78 -16.75 29.32 7.03
C TYR A 78 -17.09 30.20 5.82
N GLY A 79 -17.28 29.57 4.65
CA GLY A 79 -17.59 30.26 3.40
C GLY A 79 -16.36 30.71 2.58
N GLU A 80 -15.15 30.61 3.12
CA GLU A 80 -13.93 30.79 2.34
C GLU A 80 -13.64 29.59 1.42
N SER A 81 -12.69 29.78 0.50
CA SER A 81 -12.18 28.69 -0.32
C SER A 81 -11.42 27.69 0.56
N PRO A 82 -11.59 26.37 0.38
CA PRO A 82 -10.80 25.38 1.12
C PRO A 82 -9.29 25.46 0.83
N PHE A 83 -8.89 26.24 -0.18
CA PHE A 83 -7.48 26.45 -0.55
C PHE A 83 -6.88 27.76 -0.01
N SER A 84 -7.68 28.63 0.63
CA SER A 84 -7.19 29.86 1.28
C SER A 84 -6.96 29.70 2.79
N VAL A 85 -7.50 28.65 3.39
CA VAL A 85 -7.39 28.36 4.83
C VAL A 85 -6.21 27.45 5.16
N GLU A 86 -5.81 27.44 6.43
CA GLU A 86 -4.74 26.55 6.91
C GLU A 86 -5.21 25.09 6.90
N LEU A 87 -4.44 24.23 6.22
CA LEU A 87 -4.82 22.83 6.04
C LEU A 87 -4.38 21.97 7.24
N PRO A 88 -5.26 21.13 7.83
CA PRO A 88 -4.99 20.43 9.09
C PRO A 88 -3.79 19.47 9.07
N SER A 89 -3.50 18.89 7.90
CA SER A 89 -2.38 17.97 7.75
C SER A 89 -1.95 17.84 6.30
N ARG A 90 -0.77 17.26 6.09
CA ARG A 90 -0.30 16.89 4.75
C ARG A 90 -1.22 15.87 4.06
N ALA A 91 -1.71 14.86 4.79
CA ALA A 91 -2.61 13.86 4.19
C ALA A 91 -3.94 14.48 3.77
N PHE A 92 -4.45 15.44 4.56
CA PHE A 92 -5.62 16.24 4.23
C PHE A 92 -5.41 17.02 2.93
N ALA A 93 -4.31 17.77 2.86
CA ALA A 93 -3.97 18.60 1.71
C ALA A 93 -3.75 17.76 0.44
N GLU A 94 -3.13 16.58 0.53
CA GLU A 94 -3.00 15.62 -0.58
C GLU A 94 -4.39 15.18 -1.10
N ARG A 95 -5.36 14.90 -0.21
CA ARG A 95 -6.73 14.51 -0.57
C ARG A 95 -7.56 15.66 -1.14
N LEU A 96 -7.45 16.85 -0.54
CA LEU A 96 -8.16 18.03 -1.02
C LEU A 96 -7.71 18.38 -2.44
N HIS A 97 -6.39 18.45 -2.67
CA HIS A 97 -5.83 18.79 -3.98
C HIS A 97 -5.93 17.66 -5.00
N SER A 98 -6.22 16.40 -4.62
CA SER A 98 -6.42 15.31 -5.59
C SER A 98 -7.82 15.30 -6.20
N PHE A 99 -8.78 16.03 -5.63
CA PHE A 99 -10.17 16.08 -6.11
C PHE A 99 -10.87 14.73 -6.24
N ALA A 100 -10.31 13.64 -5.69
CA ALA A 100 -10.98 12.35 -5.71
C ALA A 100 -12.34 12.41 -5.00
N TRP A 101 -12.52 13.34 -4.07
CA TRP A 101 -13.79 13.61 -3.38
C TRP A 101 -14.92 14.08 -4.32
N LEU A 102 -14.64 14.58 -5.53
CA LEU A 102 -15.66 14.93 -6.53
C LEU A 102 -16.59 13.75 -6.84
N ARG A 103 -16.12 12.51 -6.68
CA ARG A 103 -16.94 11.31 -6.87
C ARG A 103 -18.18 11.32 -5.98
N HIS A 104 -18.05 11.80 -4.74
CA HIS A 104 -19.14 11.80 -3.76
C HIS A 104 -20.32 12.65 -4.22
N ILE A 105 -20.06 13.76 -4.91
CA ILE A 105 -21.08 14.68 -5.43
C ILE A 105 -21.97 14.01 -6.48
N ARG A 106 -21.52 12.90 -7.10
CA ARG A 106 -22.36 12.11 -8.01
C ARG A 106 -23.58 11.49 -7.35
N THR A 107 -23.58 11.35 -6.01
CA THR A 107 -24.75 10.88 -5.24
C THR A 107 -25.90 11.88 -5.25
N ASN A 108 -25.58 13.17 -5.31
CA ASN A 108 -26.54 14.27 -5.26
C ASN A 108 -26.21 15.31 -6.34
N LYS A 109 -26.54 15.00 -7.60
CA LYS A 109 -26.26 15.86 -8.78
C LYS A 109 -27.24 17.03 -8.92
N THR A 110 -27.60 17.66 -7.82
CA THR A 110 -28.37 18.92 -7.87
C THR A 110 -27.55 20.01 -8.54
N GLU A 111 -28.23 20.98 -9.12
CA GLU A 111 -27.57 22.13 -9.76
C GLU A 111 -26.71 22.91 -8.75
N ALA A 112 -27.22 23.10 -7.53
CA ALA A 112 -26.49 23.72 -6.43
C ALA A 112 -25.20 22.97 -6.10
N ALA A 113 -25.25 21.63 -6.01
CA ALA A 113 -24.07 20.84 -5.68
C ALA A 113 -23.01 20.88 -6.78
N CYS A 114 -23.44 20.83 -8.04
CA CYS A 114 -22.55 20.95 -9.18
C CYS A 114 -21.95 22.35 -9.30
N ALA A 115 -22.73 23.40 -9.00
CA ALA A 115 -22.25 24.78 -8.95
C ALA A 115 -21.21 24.99 -7.84
N HIS A 116 -21.44 24.44 -6.65
CA HIS A 116 -20.49 24.49 -5.53
C HIS A 116 -19.18 23.77 -5.86
N ALA A 117 -19.26 22.54 -6.40
CA ALA A 117 -18.10 21.79 -6.89
C ALA A 117 -17.29 22.59 -7.93
N ARG A 118 -18.00 23.24 -8.86
CA ARG A 118 -17.41 24.08 -9.90
C ARG A 118 -16.70 25.30 -9.32
N GLN A 119 -17.29 25.93 -8.31
CA GLN A 119 -16.67 27.06 -7.63
C GLN A 119 -15.35 26.65 -6.97
N ILE A 120 -15.33 25.53 -6.24
CA ILE A 120 -14.09 25.00 -5.62
C ILE A 120 -13.02 24.72 -6.69
N VAL A 121 -13.40 24.14 -7.84
CA VAL A 121 -12.48 23.93 -8.97
C VAL A 121 -12.00 25.27 -9.56
N ALA A 122 -12.88 26.27 -9.68
CA ALA A 122 -12.53 27.60 -10.17
C ALA A 122 -11.48 28.28 -9.27
N ASP A 123 -11.70 28.24 -7.95
CA ASP A 123 -10.77 28.77 -6.96
C ASP A 123 -9.41 28.09 -7.04
N TRP A 124 -9.39 26.75 -7.16
CA TRP A 124 -8.15 26.01 -7.33
C TRP A 124 -7.40 26.42 -8.60
N ILE A 125 -8.11 26.61 -9.72
CA ILE A 125 -7.51 27.08 -10.97
C ILE A 125 -6.92 28.48 -10.78
N ALA A 126 -7.63 29.37 -10.08
CA ALA A 126 -7.17 30.74 -9.82
C ALA A 126 -5.90 30.76 -8.95
N LEU A 127 -5.89 29.99 -7.85
CA LEU A 127 -4.82 29.97 -6.86
C LEU A 127 -3.60 29.13 -7.29
N HIS A 128 -3.84 27.94 -7.88
CA HIS A 128 -2.79 26.95 -8.15
C HIS A 128 -2.57 26.63 -9.64
N GLY A 129 -3.47 27.05 -10.53
CA GLY A 129 -3.44 26.69 -11.96
C GLY A 129 -2.32 27.33 -12.78
N ARG A 130 -1.73 28.44 -12.30
CA ARG A 130 -0.72 29.21 -13.07
C ARG A 130 0.71 28.68 -12.93
N ARG A 131 1.07 28.12 -11.78
CA ARG A 131 2.47 27.75 -11.46
C ARG A 131 2.51 26.37 -10.76
N PRO A 132 3.28 25.41 -11.28
CA PRO A 132 3.35 24.08 -10.73
C PRO A 132 4.28 24.05 -9.50
N LYS A 133 3.74 24.45 -8.36
CA LYS A 133 4.46 24.57 -7.09
C LYS A 133 3.64 24.02 -5.92
N GLY A 134 4.32 23.57 -4.88
CA GLY A 134 3.69 23.11 -3.64
C GLY A 134 3.01 21.74 -3.77
N MET A 135 2.21 21.41 -2.75
CA MET A 135 1.60 20.09 -2.60
C MET A 135 0.61 19.74 -3.72
N ALA A 136 -0.12 20.75 -4.21
CA ALA A 136 -1.05 20.61 -5.33
C ALA A 136 -0.41 20.03 -6.61
N TRP A 137 0.91 20.14 -6.75
CA TRP A 137 1.66 19.71 -7.93
C TRP A 137 2.61 18.55 -7.64
N GLU A 138 2.50 17.91 -6.47
CA GLU A 138 3.18 16.64 -6.23
C GLU A 138 2.69 15.58 -7.24
N PRO A 139 3.57 14.68 -7.73
CA PRO A 139 3.26 13.82 -8.87
C PRO A 139 2.04 12.91 -8.65
N ASN A 140 1.88 12.32 -7.46
CA ASN A 140 0.73 11.50 -7.09
C ASN A 140 -0.56 12.32 -7.06
N VAL A 141 -0.53 13.50 -6.43
CA VAL A 141 -1.69 14.40 -6.31
C VAL A 141 -2.15 14.90 -7.68
N ALA A 142 -1.23 15.30 -8.54
CA ALA A 142 -1.55 15.78 -9.90
C ALA A 142 -2.06 14.65 -10.81
N ALA A 143 -1.51 13.44 -10.70
CA ALA A 143 -1.98 12.28 -11.46
C ALA A 143 -3.42 11.92 -11.07
N GLU A 144 -3.69 11.84 -9.76
CA GLU A 144 -5.02 11.53 -9.24
C GLU A 144 -6.04 12.64 -9.59
N ARG A 145 -5.64 13.91 -9.52
CA ARG A 145 -6.50 15.03 -9.94
C ARG A 145 -6.85 14.99 -11.42
N VAL A 146 -5.91 14.64 -12.30
CA VAL A 146 -6.21 14.47 -13.73
C VAL A 146 -7.25 13.38 -13.93
N VAL A 147 -7.12 12.22 -13.27
CA VAL A 147 -8.11 11.15 -13.35
C VAL A 147 -9.46 11.62 -12.80
N ALA A 148 -9.48 12.23 -11.61
CA ALA A 148 -10.70 12.71 -10.97
C ALA A 148 -11.44 13.76 -11.82
N TRP A 149 -10.72 14.71 -12.42
CA TRP A 149 -11.31 15.74 -13.28
C TRP A 149 -11.86 15.17 -14.59
N LEU A 150 -11.22 14.13 -15.15
CA LEU A 150 -11.74 13.43 -16.33
C LEU A 150 -13.01 12.65 -15.98
N SER A 151 -12.94 11.81 -14.94
CA SER A 151 -14.04 10.94 -14.51
C SER A 151 -15.25 11.69 -14.00
N HIS A 152 -15.05 12.81 -13.29
CA HIS A 152 -16.12 13.59 -12.66
C HIS A 152 -16.39 14.90 -13.39
N SER A 153 -15.96 15.00 -14.65
CA SER A 153 -16.23 16.16 -15.52
C SER A 153 -17.71 16.44 -15.69
N THR A 154 -18.57 15.41 -15.67
CA THR A 154 -20.03 15.56 -15.75
C THR A 154 -20.63 16.31 -14.56
N VAL A 155 -20.00 16.27 -13.39
CA VAL A 155 -20.40 17.08 -12.22
C VAL A 155 -19.89 18.51 -12.37
N VAL A 156 -18.59 18.66 -12.65
CA VAL A 156 -17.91 19.97 -12.69
C VAL A 156 -18.45 20.86 -13.83
N LEU A 157 -18.78 20.27 -14.98
CA LEU A 157 -19.18 20.99 -16.19
C LEU A 157 -20.71 21.15 -16.35
N GLN A 158 -21.52 20.58 -15.46
CA GLN A 158 -22.99 20.67 -15.53
C GLN A 158 -23.49 22.12 -15.39
N GLY A 159 -24.02 22.72 -16.46
CA GLY A 159 -24.44 24.13 -16.41
C GLY A 159 -23.27 25.11 -16.35
N ALA A 160 -22.06 24.70 -16.74
CA ALA A 160 -20.91 25.58 -16.80
C ALA A 160 -21.01 26.58 -17.97
N GLU A 161 -20.74 27.85 -17.70
CA GLU A 161 -20.55 28.87 -18.74
C GLU A 161 -19.31 28.58 -19.61
N ALA A 162 -19.33 29.10 -20.86
CA ALA A 162 -18.23 28.95 -21.80
C ALA A 162 -16.89 29.53 -21.30
N GLY A 163 -16.95 30.57 -20.44
CA GLY A 163 -15.78 31.14 -19.78
C GLY A 163 -15.09 30.13 -18.87
N PHE A 164 -15.82 29.57 -17.90
CA PHE A 164 -15.33 28.51 -17.03
C PHE A 164 -14.84 27.29 -17.82
N TYR A 165 -15.62 26.82 -18.80
CA TYR A 165 -15.26 25.65 -19.61
C TYR A 165 -13.86 25.79 -20.23
N ARG A 166 -13.58 26.93 -20.86
CA ARG A 166 -12.26 27.22 -21.45
C ARG A 166 -11.14 27.26 -20.41
N ARG A 167 -11.39 27.82 -19.22
CA ARG A 167 -10.41 27.83 -18.12
C ARG A 167 -10.13 26.42 -17.60
N PHE A 168 -11.17 25.61 -17.42
CA PHE A 168 -11.08 24.22 -17.01
C PHE A 168 -10.25 23.39 -18.00
N MET A 169 -10.61 23.42 -19.29
CA MET A 169 -9.90 22.67 -20.33
C MET A 169 -8.43 23.10 -20.46
N ARG A 170 -8.14 24.40 -20.35
CA ARG A 170 -6.76 24.91 -20.35
C ARG A 170 -5.97 24.38 -19.15
N SER A 171 -6.57 24.40 -17.96
CA SER A 171 -5.93 23.88 -16.74
C SER A 171 -5.67 22.37 -16.82
N LEU A 172 -6.65 21.60 -17.28
CA LEU A 172 -6.50 20.15 -17.48
C LEU A 172 -5.40 19.82 -18.49
N ALA A 173 -5.38 20.48 -19.65
CA ALA A 173 -4.32 20.31 -20.65
C ALA A 173 -2.94 20.68 -20.08
N TYR A 174 -2.86 21.74 -19.27
CA TYR A 174 -1.63 22.16 -18.60
C TYR A 174 -1.13 21.09 -17.61
N GLN A 175 -2.03 20.48 -16.83
CA GLN A 175 -1.71 19.41 -15.90
C GLN A 175 -1.23 18.13 -16.60
N VAL A 176 -1.93 17.68 -17.65
CA VAL A 176 -1.52 16.52 -18.47
C VAL A 176 -0.13 16.75 -19.04
N ARG A 177 0.14 17.96 -19.55
CA ARG A 177 1.46 18.34 -20.06
C ARG A 177 2.53 18.35 -18.99
N TYR A 178 2.22 18.84 -17.78
CA TYR A 178 3.13 18.77 -16.64
C TYR A 178 3.50 17.31 -16.31
N LEU A 179 2.51 16.43 -16.17
CA LEU A 179 2.72 15.01 -15.90
C LEU A 179 3.66 14.37 -16.94
N ARG A 180 3.47 14.67 -18.23
CA ARG A 180 4.37 14.19 -19.30
C ARG A 180 5.82 14.64 -19.11
N LYS A 181 6.05 15.87 -18.66
CA LYS A 181 7.40 16.42 -18.46
C LYS A 181 8.11 15.83 -17.24
N ILE A 182 7.36 15.36 -16.24
CA ILE A 182 7.91 14.78 -15.03
C ILE A 182 7.93 13.25 -15.02
N ALA A 183 7.18 12.58 -15.91
CA ALA A 183 7.05 11.12 -15.94
C ALA A 183 8.40 10.37 -15.90
N GLY A 184 9.38 10.85 -16.67
CA GLY A 184 10.72 10.24 -16.74
C GLY A 184 11.62 10.50 -15.53
N CYS A 185 11.29 11.47 -14.68
CA CYS A 185 12.06 11.80 -13.47
C CYS A 185 11.32 11.51 -12.16
N THR A 186 10.11 10.97 -12.25
CA THR A 186 9.44 10.35 -11.12
C THR A 186 10.16 9.04 -10.79
N PRO A 187 10.52 8.79 -9.52
CA PRO A 187 11.08 7.51 -9.08
C PRO A 187 10.18 6.34 -9.49
N GLU A 188 10.79 5.17 -9.66
CA GLU A 188 10.05 3.92 -9.80
C GLU A 188 9.15 3.65 -8.59
N GLY A 189 8.03 2.98 -8.84
CA GLY A 189 6.99 2.68 -7.87
C GLY A 189 5.63 3.22 -8.28
N GLU A 190 4.66 3.02 -7.39
CA GLU A 190 3.23 3.24 -7.60
C GLU A 190 2.92 4.61 -8.21
N THR A 191 3.55 5.68 -7.74
CA THR A 191 3.32 7.04 -8.25
C THR A 191 3.63 7.18 -9.74
N ARG A 192 4.70 6.55 -10.23
CA ARG A 192 5.04 6.61 -11.66
C ARG A 192 4.03 5.84 -12.50
N LEU A 193 3.55 4.69 -11.98
CA LEU A 193 2.53 3.90 -12.66
C LEU A 193 1.17 4.63 -12.68
N LYS A 194 0.70 5.17 -11.56
CA LYS A 194 -0.50 6.02 -11.48
C LYS A 194 -0.42 7.22 -12.44
N LEU A 195 0.75 7.84 -12.56
CA LEU A 195 0.98 8.90 -13.55
C LEU A 195 0.83 8.39 -15.00
N ARG A 196 1.37 7.22 -15.34
CA ARG A 196 1.21 6.63 -16.68
C ARG A 196 -0.23 6.27 -16.98
N ILE A 197 -0.96 5.75 -16.00
CA ILE A 197 -2.41 5.49 -16.10
C ILE A 197 -3.16 6.79 -16.37
N ALA A 198 -2.89 7.86 -15.61
CA ALA A 198 -3.52 9.16 -15.81
C ALA A 198 -3.23 9.75 -17.21
N LEU A 199 -2.01 9.56 -17.74
CA LEU A 199 -1.66 10.00 -19.09
C LEU A 199 -2.35 9.18 -20.19
N ALA A 200 -2.47 7.87 -20.02
CA ALA A 200 -3.20 7.00 -20.93
C ALA A 200 -4.69 7.35 -20.94
N MET A 201 -5.29 7.52 -19.76
CA MET A 201 -6.67 7.97 -19.58
C MET A 201 -6.91 9.33 -20.26
N ALA A 202 -6.06 10.32 -19.99
CA ALA A 202 -6.16 11.64 -20.63
C ALA A 202 -6.03 11.57 -22.15
N SER A 203 -5.25 10.62 -22.69
CA SER A 203 -5.09 10.47 -24.14
C SER A 203 -6.35 9.99 -24.85
N ILE A 204 -7.21 9.21 -24.19
CA ILE A 204 -8.46 8.71 -24.78
C ILE A 204 -9.67 9.57 -24.41
N SER A 205 -9.61 10.30 -23.29
CA SER A 205 -10.70 11.19 -22.86
C SER A 205 -10.68 12.58 -23.53
N MET A 206 -9.58 12.95 -24.18
CA MET A 206 -9.40 14.26 -24.83
C MET A 206 -9.15 14.11 -26.34
N PRO A 207 -9.67 15.00 -27.19
CA PRO A 207 -9.37 15.04 -28.62
C PRO A 207 -7.87 15.03 -28.89
N THR A 208 -7.40 13.95 -29.51
CA THR A 208 -5.99 13.78 -29.87
C THR A 208 -5.84 12.84 -31.07
N ARG A 209 -4.65 12.78 -31.64
CA ARG A 209 -4.35 11.93 -32.80
C ARG A 209 -4.21 10.47 -32.35
N ALA A 210 -4.67 9.51 -33.14
CA ALA A 210 -4.55 8.08 -32.84
C ALA A 210 -3.10 7.63 -32.55
N ALA A 211 -2.11 8.21 -33.25
CA ALA A 211 -0.69 7.95 -32.98
C ALA A 211 -0.24 8.37 -31.58
N TYR A 212 -0.88 9.39 -30.99
CA TYR A 212 -0.62 9.82 -29.63
C TYR A 212 -1.23 8.85 -28.60
N ILE A 213 -2.45 8.37 -28.84
CA ILE A 213 -3.11 7.34 -28.02
C ILE A 213 -2.23 6.08 -27.96
N ARG A 214 -1.81 5.57 -29.12
CA ARG A 214 -0.91 4.40 -29.21
C ARG A 214 0.40 4.63 -28.45
N ARG A 215 0.96 5.85 -28.53
CA ARG A 215 2.22 6.19 -27.85
C ARG A 215 2.09 6.19 -26.33
N GLU A 216 1.02 6.76 -25.77
CA GLU A 216 0.81 6.72 -24.32
C GLU A 216 0.43 5.30 -23.86
N GLY A 217 -0.31 4.54 -24.66
CA GLY A 217 -0.56 3.11 -24.43
C GLY A 217 0.72 2.28 -24.34
N MET A 218 1.65 2.41 -25.31
CA MET A 218 2.95 1.73 -25.25
C MET A 218 3.81 2.15 -24.05
N ARG A 219 3.67 3.39 -23.56
CA ARG A 219 4.38 3.85 -22.36
C ARG A 219 3.79 3.26 -21.09
N LEU A 220 2.47 3.05 -21.06
CA LEU A 220 1.81 2.34 -19.98
C LEU A 220 2.26 0.87 -19.99
N ASP A 221 2.27 0.20 -21.13
CA ASP A 221 2.73 -1.20 -21.23
C ASP A 221 4.15 -1.39 -20.67
N ARG A 222 5.10 -0.55 -21.08
CA ARG A 222 6.47 -0.58 -20.56
C ARG A 222 6.54 -0.36 -19.05
N GLU A 223 5.59 0.36 -18.48
CA GLU A 223 5.54 0.60 -17.04
C GLU A 223 4.88 -0.59 -16.31
N LEU A 224 3.81 -1.16 -16.87
CA LEU A 224 3.17 -2.37 -16.37
C LEU A 224 4.15 -3.55 -16.34
N GLU A 225 4.93 -3.75 -17.40
CA GLU A 225 5.96 -4.80 -17.46
C GLU A 225 7.08 -4.61 -16.42
N ARG A 226 7.39 -3.36 -16.05
CA ARG A 226 8.42 -3.07 -15.04
C ARG A 226 7.94 -3.26 -13.62
N GLN A 227 6.67 -2.98 -13.36
CA GLN A 227 6.15 -2.87 -12.00
C GLN A 227 5.19 -3.99 -11.60
N ILE A 228 4.59 -4.70 -12.56
CA ILE A 228 3.74 -5.86 -12.31
C ILE A 228 4.47 -7.12 -12.74
N MET A 229 4.89 -7.90 -11.75
CA MET A 229 5.70 -9.10 -11.90
C MET A 229 4.90 -10.25 -12.50
N ALA A 230 5.58 -11.36 -12.81
CA ALA A 230 4.95 -12.50 -13.48
C ALA A 230 3.89 -13.20 -12.63
N ASP A 231 4.01 -13.12 -11.30
CA ASP A 231 3.01 -13.62 -10.34
C ASP A 231 1.83 -12.65 -10.13
N GLY A 232 1.77 -11.55 -10.90
CA GLY A 232 0.72 -10.52 -10.82
C GLY A 232 0.91 -9.49 -9.70
N GLY A 233 1.95 -9.67 -8.89
CA GLY A 233 2.31 -8.78 -7.82
C GLY A 233 2.91 -7.46 -8.26
N HIS A 234 2.71 -6.41 -7.46
CA HIS A 234 3.42 -5.15 -7.65
C HIS A 234 4.79 -5.17 -6.96
N VAL A 235 5.82 -4.59 -7.60
CA VAL A 235 7.22 -4.54 -7.10
C VAL A 235 7.40 -3.87 -5.72
N SER A 236 6.38 -3.14 -5.22
CA SER A 236 6.38 -2.58 -3.85
C SER A 236 6.16 -3.63 -2.77
N ARG A 237 5.74 -4.85 -3.14
CA ARG A 237 5.35 -5.92 -2.22
C ARG A 237 4.16 -5.55 -1.31
N ASN A 238 3.42 -4.50 -1.64
CA ASN A 238 2.25 -4.04 -0.89
C ASN A 238 0.96 -4.60 -1.50
N PRO A 239 0.21 -5.48 -0.80
CA PRO A 239 -1.08 -6.01 -1.24
C PRO A 239 -2.07 -4.94 -1.70
N ARG A 240 -2.13 -3.82 -0.97
CA ARG A 240 -3.06 -2.72 -1.24
C ARG A 240 -2.80 -2.06 -2.60
N THR A 241 -1.54 -2.02 -3.05
CA THR A 241 -1.19 -1.44 -4.35
C THR A 241 -1.83 -2.23 -5.51
N VAL A 242 -1.99 -3.55 -5.38
CA VAL A 242 -2.64 -4.38 -6.42
C VAL A 242 -4.10 -3.96 -6.61
N LEU A 243 -4.85 -3.81 -5.50
CA LEU A 243 -6.24 -3.34 -5.52
C LEU A 243 -6.34 -1.93 -6.11
N ASP A 244 -5.54 -0.99 -5.60
CA ASP A 244 -5.54 0.40 -6.05
C ASP A 244 -5.30 0.53 -7.56
N LEU A 245 -4.42 -0.29 -8.12
CA LEU A 245 -4.13 -0.31 -9.55
C LEU A 245 -5.27 -0.91 -10.36
N LEU A 246 -5.93 -1.98 -9.89
CA LEU A 246 -7.11 -2.54 -10.56
C LEU A 246 -8.27 -1.54 -10.61
N ILE A 247 -8.47 -0.76 -9.55
CA ILE A 247 -9.47 0.32 -9.50
C ILE A 247 -9.25 1.35 -10.62
N ASP A 248 -7.99 1.64 -10.99
CA ASP A 248 -7.67 2.62 -12.04
C ASP A 248 -7.57 1.99 -13.44
N LEU A 249 -7.08 0.74 -13.55
CA LEU A 249 -6.86 0.04 -14.82
C LEU A 249 -8.15 -0.51 -15.44
N LEU A 250 -9.12 -0.96 -14.63
CA LEU A 250 -10.38 -1.51 -15.13
C LEU A 250 -11.22 -0.46 -15.88
N PRO A 251 -11.44 0.76 -15.34
CA PRO A 251 -12.08 1.82 -16.11
C PRO A 251 -11.30 2.23 -17.34
N LEU A 252 -9.97 2.23 -17.27
CA LEU A 252 -9.12 2.55 -18.43
C LEU A 252 -9.36 1.53 -19.55
N ARG A 253 -9.31 0.23 -19.24
CA ARG A 253 -9.63 -0.87 -20.17
C ARG A 253 -11.01 -0.66 -20.79
N GLN A 254 -12.04 -0.43 -19.97
CA GLN A 254 -13.40 -0.24 -20.46
C GLN A 254 -13.53 0.98 -21.36
N THR A 255 -12.81 2.07 -21.05
CA THR A 255 -12.85 3.30 -21.85
C THR A 255 -12.19 3.10 -23.21
N TYR A 256 -11.09 2.35 -23.30
CA TYR A 256 -10.51 1.95 -24.60
C TYR A 256 -11.52 1.17 -25.45
N ILE A 257 -12.18 0.17 -24.86
CA ILE A 257 -13.17 -0.68 -25.55
C ILE A 257 -14.36 0.15 -26.03
N ASN A 258 -14.95 0.96 -25.16
CA ASN A 258 -16.14 1.76 -25.47
C ASN A 258 -15.90 2.78 -26.59
N LEU A 259 -14.66 3.28 -26.71
CA LEU A 259 -14.27 4.22 -27.77
C LEU A 259 -13.77 3.54 -29.06
N GLY A 260 -13.71 2.21 -29.09
CA GLY A 260 -13.22 1.46 -30.25
C GLY A 260 -11.73 1.69 -30.54
N HIS A 261 -10.92 1.95 -29.50
CA HIS A 261 -9.48 2.11 -29.64
C HIS A 261 -8.74 0.78 -29.40
N ASP A 262 -7.64 0.57 -30.12
CA ASP A 262 -6.74 -0.54 -29.84
C ASP A 262 -6.24 -0.47 -28.39
N LEU A 263 -6.37 -1.59 -27.69
CA LEU A 263 -5.88 -1.73 -26.33
C LEU A 263 -4.34 -1.84 -26.34
N PRO A 264 -3.66 -1.27 -25.32
CA PRO A 264 -2.26 -1.58 -25.08
C PRO A 264 -2.08 -3.11 -24.92
N PRO A 265 -1.23 -3.77 -25.71
CA PRO A 265 -1.10 -5.23 -25.73
C PRO A 265 -0.88 -5.89 -24.37
N LYS A 266 -0.27 -5.19 -23.41
CA LYS A 266 0.02 -5.75 -22.08
C LYS A 266 -1.07 -5.45 -21.06
N LEU A 267 -2.06 -4.61 -21.36
CA LEU A 267 -3.07 -4.18 -20.40
C LEU A 267 -3.93 -5.35 -19.88
N ILE A 268 -4.58 -6.09 -20.78
CA ILE A 268 -5.45 -7.21 -20.39
C ILE A 268 -4.64 -8.32 -19.69
N PRO A 269 -3.54 -8.85 -20.26
CA PRO A 269 -2.76 -9.89 -19.59
C PRO A 269 -2.19 -9.46 -18.23
N THR A 270 -2.05 -8.15 -18.00
CA THR A 270 -1.63 -7.62 -16.69
C THR A 270 -2.76 -7.62 -15.69
N ILE A 271 -3.95 -7.17 -16.08
CA ILE A 271 -5.14 -7.22 -15.24
C ILE A 271 -5.45 -8.67 -14.84
N ASP A 272 -5.40 -9.61 -15.79
CA ASP A 272 -5.75 -11.00 -15.56
C ASP A 272 -4.83 -11.68 -14.54
N ARG A 273 -3.51 -11.40 -14.58
CA ARG A 273 -2.57 -11.95 -13.58
C ARG A 273 -2.65 -11.26 -12.21
N MET A 274 -3.11 -10.01 -12.14
CA MET A 274 -3.28 -9.29 -10.87
C MET A 274 -4.39 -9.87 -10.00
N TYR A 275 -5.44 -10.47 -10.58
CA TYR A 275 -6.54 -11.06 -9.81
C TYR A 275 -6.11 -12.24 -8.93
N PRO A 276 -5.38 -13.26 -9.43
CA PRO A 276 -4.80 -14.29 -8.58
C PRO A 276 -3.93 -13.74 -7.44
N ALA A 277 -3.11 -12.71 -7.70
CA ALA A 277 -2.31 -12.05 -6.67
C ALA A 277 -3.18 -11.35 -5.61
N LEU A 278 -4.27 -10.69 -6.03
CA LEU A 278 -5.24 -10.09 -5.10
C LEU A 278 -5.93 -11.16 -4.23
N ARG A 279 -6.34 -12.29 -4.82
CA ARG A 279 -6.93 -13.42 -4.09
C ARG A 279 -5.94 -14.08 -3.13
N PHE A 280 -4.66 -14.14 -3.50
CA PHE A 280 -3.60 -14.64 -2.62
C PHE A 280 -3.53 -13.88 -1.30
N PHE A 281 -3.63 -12.55 -1.33
CA PHE A 281 -3.57 -11.70 -0.13
C PHE A 281 -4.88 -11.60 0.63
N ARG A 282 -5.98 -12.16 0.12
CA ARG A 282 -7.28 -12.09 0.78
C ARG A 282 -7.37 -13.15 1.88
N HIS A 283 -7.66 -12.70 3.10
CA HIS A 283 -8.04 -13.59 4.20
C HIS A 283 -9.47 -14.12 4.00
N GLN A 284 -9.87 -15.06 4.85
CA GLN A 284 -11.18 -15.72 4.77
C GLN A 284 -12.34 -14.78 5.12
N ASP A 285 -12.08 -13.76 5.94
CA ASP A 285 -13.02 -12.66 6.24
C ASP A 285 -13.25 -11.71 5.05
N GLY A 286 -12.45 -11.86 3.99
CA GLY A 286 -12.53 -11.06 2.78
C GLY A 286 -11.60 -9.85 2.76
N ASP A 287 -10.93 -9.53 3.86
CA ASP A 287 -9.99 -8.40 3.92
C ASP A 287 -8.61 -8.78 3.34
N LEU A 288 -7.84 -7.76 2.97
CA LEU A 288 -6.46 -7.94 2.51
C LEU A 288 -5.50 -7.99 3.68
N ALA A 289 -4.48 -8.84 3.56
CA ALA A 289 -3.39 -8.91 4.52
C ALA A 289 -2.62 -7.59 4.65
N LEU A 290 -2.12 -7.31 5.85
CA LEU A 290 -1.57 -6.02 6.28
C LEU A 290 -0.04 -5.93 6.18
N PHE A 291 0.52 -6.53 5.12
CA PHE A 291 1.96 -6.50 4.87
C PHE A 291 2.45 -5.19 4.27
N ASN A 292 3.64 -4.76 4.69
CA ASN A 292 4.29 -3.56 4.17
C ASN A 292 3.34 -2.35 4.27
N GLY A 293 3.26 -1.50 3.23
CA GLY A 293 2.40 -0.32 3.23
C GLY A 293 0.89 -0.59 3.15
N ALA A 294 0.42 -1.82 3.38
CA ALA A 294 -1.01 -2.14 3.36
C ALA A 294 -1.73 -1.55 4.58
N SER A 295 -2.98 -1.14 4.38
CA SER A 295 -3.82 -0.51 5.40
C SER A 295 -5.24 -1.03 5.26
N ALA A 296 -6.14 -0.56 6.12
CA ALA A 296 -7.57 -0.85 6.08
C ALA A 296 -8.10 -0.78 4.65
N THR A 297 -8.76 -1.86 4.21
CA THR A 297 -9.37 -1.94 2.89
C THR A 297 -10.89 -1.95 3.02
N PRO A 298 -11.59 -0.88 2.63
CA PRO A 298 -13.04 -0.91 2.62
C PRO A 298 -13.56 -2.05 1.74
N ALA A 299 -14.41 -2.91 2.28
CA ALA A 299 -14.97 -4.06 1.55
C ALA A 299 -15.63 -3.65 0.23
N SER A 300 -16.27 -2.47 0.20
CA SER A 300 -16.88 -1.90 -1.01
C SER A 300 -15.88 -1.68 -2.15
N GLU A 301 -14.65 -1.27 -1.85
CA GLU A 301 -13.61 -1.08 -2.87
C GLU A 301 -13.16 -2.42 -3.44
N LEU A 302 -12.95 -3.42 -2.58
CA LEU A 302 -12.54 -4.74 -3.01
C LEU A 302 -13.61 -5.42 -3.88
N LEU A 303 -14.87 -5.38 -3.45
CA LEU A 303 -16.01 -5.92 -4.21
C LEU A 303 -16.20 -5.21 -5.56
N SER A 304 -15.93 -3.90 -5.64
CA SER A 304 -16.04 -3.14 -6.89
C SER A 304 -15.10 -3.63 -8.00
N VAL A 305 -13.98 -4.23 -7.61
CA VAL A 305 -12.99 -4.83 -8.50
C VAL A 305 -13.29 -6.31 -8.74
N LEU A 306 -13.57 -7.07 -7.69
CA LEU A 306 -13.81 -8.52 -7.79
C LEU A 306 -15.01 -8.89 -8.66
N ARG A 307 -16.00 -8.01 -8.82
CA ARG A 307 -17.13 -8.24 -9.76
C ARG A 307 -16.70 -8.35 -11.23
N TYR A 308 -15.48 -7.91 -11.56
CA TYR A 308 -14.88 -8.01 -12.90
C TYR A 308 -13.86 -9.15 -13.01
N ASP A 309 -13.73 -9.97 -11.97
CA ASP A 309 -12.87 -11.15 -11.97
C ASP A 309 -13.62 -12.33 -12.59
N GLU A 310 -13.31 -12.62 -13.85
CA GLU A 310 -13.93 -13.72 -14.61
C GLU A 310 -13.26 -15.08 -14.33
N THR A 311 -12.13 -15.09 -13.61
CA THR A 311 -11.27 -16.29 -13.52
C THR A 311 -11.70 -17.27 -12.43
N ALA A 312 -12.32 -16.78 -11.35
CA ALA A 312 -12.75 -17.55 -10.16
C ALA A 312 -11.74 -18.60 -9.61
N GLY A 313 -10.45 -18.46 -9.95
CA GLY A 313 -9.45 -19.49 -9.69
C GLY A 313 -9.01 -19.55 -8.23
N LYS A 314 -8.56 -20.73 -7.79
CA LYS A 314 -7.98 -20.89 -6.44
C LYS A 314 -6.76 -19.97 -6.27
N PRO A 315 -6.54 -19.39 -5.06
CA PRO A 315 -5.32 -18.65 -4.76
C PRO A 315 -4.08 -19.52 -4.93
N PHE A 316 -2.96 -18.90 -5.32
CA PHE A 316 -1.69 -19.61 -5.41
C PHE A 316 -1.17 -20.01 -4.03
N LYS A 317 -0.36 -21.08 -3.98
CA LYS A 317 0.40 -21.47 -2.78
C LYS A 317 1.53 -20.45 -2.49
N ALA A 318 2.09 -19.80 -3.51
CA ALA A 318 3.16 -18.82 -3.36
C ALA A 318 3.11 -17.74 -4.44
N LEU A 319 3.69 -16.58 -4.14
CA LEU A 319 4.01 -15.51 -5.09
C LEU A 319 5.54 -15.37 -5.13
N PRO A 320 6.24 -16.12 -6.00
CA PRO A 320 7.70 -16.26 -5.96
C PRO A 320 8.45 -14.96 -6.31
N HIS A 321 7.83 -14.02 -7.04
CA HIS A 321 8.47 -12.75 -7.36
C HIS A 321 8.21 -11.69 -6.27
N MET A 322 7.04 -11.73 -5.62
CA MET A 322 6.78 -10.91 -4.43
C MET A 322 7.43 -11.45 -3.15
N ASN A 323 7.82 -12.73 -3.14
CA ASN A 323 8.28 -13.49 -1.98
C ASN A 323 7.25 -13.48 -0.84
N TYR A 324 6.12 -14.14 -1.12
CA TYR A 324 5.12 -14.49 -0.11
C TYR A 324 4.67 -15.93 -0.28
N HIS A 325 4.30 -16.55 0.83
CA HIS A 325 3.76 -17.91 0.87
C HIS A 325 2.38 -17.92 1.53
N ARG A 326 1.50 -18.78 1.02
CA ARG A 326 0.16 -19.00 1.55
C ARG A 326 0.01 -20.47 1.91
N LEU A 327 -0.29 -20.74 3.17
CA LEU A 327 -0.71 -22.04 3.67
C LEU A 327 -2.23 -21.97 3.86
N SER A 328 -2.96 -22.96 3.36
CA SER A 328 -4.43 -22.97 3.49
C SER A 328 -4.93 -24.40 3.57
N ALA A 329 -5.73 -24.67 4.59
CA ALA A 329 -6.37 -25.95 4.83
C ALA A 329 -7.75 -25.69 5.44
N GLU A 330 -8.79 -26.24 4.82
CA GLU A 330 -10.19 -25.99 5.18
C GLU A 330 -10.49 -24.47 5.33
N GLY A 331 -10.95 -24.05 6.51
CA GLY A 331 -11.24 -22.65 6.85
C GLY A 331 -10.06 -21.85 7.38
N THR A 332 -8.84 -22.41 7.45
CA THR A 332 -7.65 -21.74 8.01
C THR A 332 -6.73 -21.26 6.91
N THR A 333 -6.20 -20.06 7.06
CA THR A 333 -5.27 -19.45 6.10
C THR A 333 -4.17 -18.72 6.84
N LEU A 334 -2.93 -19.01 6.43
CA LEU A 334 -1.75 -18.25 6.82
C LEU A 334 -1.13 -17.61 5.58
N ILE A 335 -0.69 -16.37 5.71
CA ILE A 335 0.11 -15.69 4.69
C ILE A 335 1.41 -15.26 5.36
N VAL A 336 2.55 -15.52 4.72
CA VAL A 336 3.89 -15.33 5.28
C VAL A 336 4.73 -14.46 4.35
N ASP A 337 5.33 -13.39 4.90
CA ASP A 337 6.31 -12.54 4.21
C ASP A 337 7.69 -13.22 4.23
N THR A 338 8.27 -13.49 3.06
CA THR A 338 9.61 -14.09 2.92
C THR A 338 10.53 -13.24 2.05
N GLY A 339 10.34 -11.92 2.03
CA GLY A 339 11.07 -11.08 1.08
C GLY A 339 11.65 -9.79 1.63
N ARG A 340 12.32 -9.11 0.71
CA ARG A 340 12.92 -7.79 0.90
C ARG A 340 12.59 -6.86 -0.26
N PRO A 341 12.70 -5.53 -0.08
CA PRO A 341 12.53 -4.60 -1.19
C PRO A 341 13.56 -4.83 -2.29
N LEU A 342 13.12 -4.85 -3.55
CA LEU A 342 13.99 -5.04 -4.72
C LEU A 342 15.03 -3.91 -4.88
N SER A 343 14.74 -2.72 -4.37
CA SER A 343 15.68 -1.60 -4.36
C SER A 343 15.37 -0.59 -3.26
N PRO A 344 16.36 0.25 -2.88
CA PRO A 344 16.12 1.38 -1.98
C PRO A 344 15.05 2.36 -2.49
N ALA A 345 14.82 2.47 -3.81
CA ALA A 345 13.78 3.34 -4.34
C ALA A 345 12.37 2.83 -4.03
N LEU A 346 12.20 1.51 -4.04
CA LEU A 346 10.96 0.80 -3.76
C LEU A 346 10.73 0.59 -2.25
N SER A 347 11.75 0.77 -1.41
CA SER A 347 11.64 0.59 0.03
C SER A 347 10.94 1.75 0.77
N ARG A 348 10.46 2.77 0.07
CA ARG A 348 9.79 3.93 0.72
C ARG A 348 8.54 3.55 1.50
N GLY A 349 7.82 2.51 1.10
CA GLY A 349 6.66 1.97 1.81
C GLY A 349 6.87 0.56 2.38
N ALA A 350 8.11 0.07 2.37
CA ALA A 350 8.43 -1.27 2.85
C ALA A 350 8.70 -1.28 4.36
N HIS A 351 8.35 -2.40 4.98
CA HIS A 351 8.43 -2.64 6.42
C HIS A 351 9.50 -3.68 6.74
N ALA A 352 10.03 -3.66 7.95
CA ALA A 352 11.01 -4.61 8.46
C ALA A 352 10.33 -5.89 8.99
N GLY A 353 9.34 -6.41 8.25
CA GLY A 353 8.49 -7.53 8.65
C GLY A 353 8.82 -8.85 7.95
N CYS A 354 10.06 -9.05 7.49
CA CYS A 354 10.45 -10.33 6.90
C CYS A 354 10.27 -11.46 7.93
N LEU A 355 9.71 -12.59 7.51
CA LEU A 355 9.25 -13.73 8.34
C LEU A 355 8.07 -13.43 9.27
N SER A 356 7.37 -12.32 9.07
CA SER A 356 6.07 -12.12 9.69
C SER A 356 4.99 -12.94 8.99
N PHE A 357 3.93 -13.26 9.72
CA PHE A 357 2.75 -13.91 9.15
C PHE A 357 1.46 -13.32 9.70
N GLU A 358 0.38 -13.55 8.96
CA GLU A 358 -1.00 -13.30 9.40
C GLU A 358 -1.78 -14.61 9.31
N MET A 359 -2.72 -14.80 10.22
CA MET A 359 -3.55 -16.01 10.32
C MET A 359 -5.02 -15.63 10.50
N SER A 360 -5.86 -16.23 9.64
CA SER A 360 -7.31 -16.18 9.77
C SER A 360 -7.88 -17.60 9.83
N SER A 361 -8.96 -17.75 10.57
CA SER A 361 -9.78 -18.96 10.60
C SER A 361 -11.25 -18.54 10.51
N GLY A 362 -12.03 -19.26 9.70
CA GLY A 362 -13.43 -18.92 9.48
C GLY A 362 -13.62 -17.49 8.97
N ARG A 363 -14.37 -16.66 9.70
CA ARG A 363 -14.63 -15.26 9.34
C ARG A 363 -13.75 -14.26 10.10
N HIS A 364 -12.72 -14.75 10.79
CA HIS A 364 -11.94 -13.91 11.71
C HIS A 364 -10.44 -14.00 11.43
N ARG A 365 -9.79 -12.84 11.47
CA ARG A 365 -8.33 -12.76 11.59
C ARG A 365 -7.97 -12.85 13.06
N PHE A 366 -7.09 -13.78 13.41
CA PHE A 366 -6.63 -13.96 14.77
C PHE A 366 -5.29 -13.27 14.99
N ILE A 367 -4.28 -13.68 14.21
CA ILE A 367 -2.95 -13.06 14.23
C ILE A 367 -2.84 -12.16 13.00
N VAL A 368 -2.42 -10.91 13.21
CA VAL A 368 -2.25 -9.89 12.17
C VAL A 368 -0.85 -9.26 12.26
N ASN A 369 -0.55 -8.32 11.38
CA ASN A 369 0.44 -7.28 11.63
C ASN A 369 -0.30 -5.99 12.02
N CYS A 370 0.39 -5.02 12.62
CA CYS A 370 -0.25 -3.75 13.00
C CYS A 370 -0.78 -2.98 11.78
N GLY A 371 -0.22 -3.22 10.59
CA GLY A 371 -0.53 -2.56 9.33
C GLY A 371 0.02 -1.13 9.23
N ALA A 372 -0.13 -0.51 8.06
CA ALA A 372 0.33 0.85 7.83
C ALA A 372 -0.78 1.87 8.10
N PRO A 373 -0.52 2.95 8.88
CA PRO A 373 -1.53 3.95 9.14
C PRO A 373 -1.71 4.88 7.92
N LYS A 374 -2.90 4.84 7.31
CA LYS A 374 -3.23 5.57 6.08
C LYS A 374 -3.04 7.09 6.20
N TYR A 375 -3.55 7.68 7.29
CA TYR A 375 -3.59 9.14 7.47
C TYR A 375 -2.75 9.66 8.64
N ALA A 376 -2.08 8.78 9.40
CA ALA A 376 -1.32 9.20 10.56
C ALA A 376 -0.05 9.99 10.19
N GLY A 377 0.47 10.70 11.20
CA GLY A 377 1.72 11.46 11.10
C GLY A 377 2.95 10.60 10.80
N LYS A 378 4.07 11.26 10.48
CA LYS A 378 5.32 10.60 10.09
C LYS A 378 5.83 9.62 11.15
N ASN A 379 5.63 9.91 12.43
CA ASN A 379 6.12 9.09 13.54
C ASN A 379 5.43 7.72 13.56
N TYR A 380 4.10 7.69 13.54
CA TYR A 380 3.34 6.44 13.45
C TYR A 380 3.70 5.62 12.21
N ARG A 381 3.90 6.27 11.05
CA ARG A 381 4.38 5.59 9.84
C ARG A 381 5.79 5.02 9.96
N GLN A 382 6.65 5.54 10.85
CA GLN A 382 7.96 4.93 11.11
C GLN A 382 7.84 3.76 12.08
N ILE A 383 7.01 3.89 13.13
CA ILE A 383 6.76 2.83 14.10
C ILE A 383 6.17 1.60 13.40
N ALA A 384 5.14 1.79 12.58
CA ALA A 384 4.50 0.73 11.79
C ALA A 384 5.45 -0.03 10.87
N ARG A 385 6.62 0.54 10.54
CA ARG A 385 7.63 -0.09 9.68
C ARG A 385 8.66 -0.91 10.44
N SER A 386 8.72 -0.79 11.76
CA SER A 386 9.65 -1.54 12.59
C SER A 386 9.28 -3.01 12.65
N THR A 387 10.25 -3.86 12.97
CA THR A 387 10.00 -5.30 13.16
C THR A 387 9.05 -5.58 14.32
N ALA A 388 9.09 -4.75 15.37
CA ALA A 388 8.21 -4.86 16.53
C ALA A 388 6.70 -4.62 16.23
N ALA A 389 6.36 -4.12 15.04
CA ALA A 389 4.98 -3.96 14.57
C ALA A 389 4.49 -5.13 13.68
N HIS A 390 5.24 -6.23 13.67
CA HIS A 390 4.96 -7.42 12.87
C HIS A 390 5.09 -8.68 13.71
N SER A 391 4.30 -9.70 13.37
CA SER A 391 4.26 -10.95 14.12
C SER A 391 5.49 -11.80 13.81
N THR A 392 6.65 -11.43 14.39
CA THR A 392 7.99 -12.00 14.15
C THR A 392 8.94 -11.68 15.31
N VAL A 393 10.24 -11.99 15.16
CA VAL A 393 11.25 -11.87 16.23
C VAL A 393 12.09 -10.59 16.10
N THR A 394 12.31 -9.91 17.22
CA THR A 394 13.31 -8.84 17.39
C THR A 394 14.46 -9.28 18.28
N LEU A 395 15.66 -8.75 18.03
CA LEU A 395 16.82 -8.91 18.91
C LEU A 395 17.28 -7.55 19.43
N ASN A 396 17.46 -7.43 20.74
CA ASN A 396 17.88 -6.22 21.43
C ASN A 396 17.13 -4.97 20.96
N GLU A 397 15.79 -5.08 20.88
CA GLU A 397 14.87 -4.02 20.40
C GLU A 397 15.26 -3.44 19.02
N THR A 398 15.97 -4.22 18.21
CA THR A 398 16.45 -3.82 16.89
C THR A 398 15.58 -4.44 15.82
N SER A 399 15.26 -3.64 14.79
CA SER A 399 14.56 -4.13 13.60
C SER A 399 15.51 -4.86 12.65
N SER A 400 15.03 -5.93 12.01
CA SER A 400 15.76 -6.70 11.00
C SER A 400 16.18 -5.91 9.77
N SER A 401 15.62 -4.70 9.59
CA SER A 401 15.99 -3.74 8.54
C SER A 401 16.14 -2.32 9.06
N ARG A 402 17.15 -1.61 8.53
CA ARG A 402 17.53 -0.25 8.94
C ARG A 402 17.02 0.81 7.99
N PHE A 403 16.45 1.87 8.57
CA PHE A 403 15.89 3.00 7.83
C PHE A 403 16.77 4.25 7.90
N ALA A 404 16.95 4.90 6.76
CA ALA A 404 17.58 6.21 6.66
C ALA A 404 16.71 7.28 7.33
N ARG A 405 17.28 8.11 8.21
CA ARG A 405 16.58 9.25 8.83
C ARG A 405 16.72 10.56 8.05
N SER A 406 17.14 10.52 6.78
CA SER A 406 17.42 11.72 6.00
C SER A 406 16.15 12.42 5.50
N ARG A 407 15.99 13.71 5.86
CA ARG A 407 14.94 14.60 5.30
C ARG A 407 15.05 14.76 3.78
N PHE A 408 16.26 14.58 3.23
CA PHE A 408 16.49 14.75 1.80
C PHE A 408 16.06 13.52 1.00
N THR A 409 16.51 12.31 1.36
CA THR A 409 16.18 11.09 0.61
C THR A 409 14.84 10.49 1.03
N GLY A 410 14.37 10.80 2.24
CA GLY A 410 13.21 10.16 2.88
C GLY A 410 13.60 8.83 3.57
N PRO A 411 12.61 8.14 4.16
CA PRO A 411 12.81 6.91 4.94
C PRO A 411 13.03 5.70 4.02
N LEU A 412 14.24 5.58 3.47
CA LEU A 412 14.64 4.43 2.67
C LEU A 412 15.19 3.34 3.58
N MET A 413 14.91 2.08 3.28
CA MET A 413 15.71 0.98 3.82
C MET A 413 17.07 0.96 3.12
N LEU A 414 18.15 0.98 3.91
CA LEU A 414 19.53 1.00 3.39
C LEU A 414 20.28 -0.31 3.63
N GLY A 415 19.93 -1.03 4.70
CA GLY A 415 20.57 -2.28 5.11
C GLY A 415 19.68 -3.09 6.06
N GLY A 416 20.21 -4.21 6.53
CA GLY A 416 19.44 -5.29 7.18
C GLY A 416 19.27 -6.45 6.20
N VAL A 417 18.11 -7.11 6.23
CA VAL A 417 17.80 -8.29 5.39
C VAL A 417 18.29 -8.14 3.95
N SER A 418 19.25 -8.96 3.58
CA SER A 418 19.91 -8.97 2.28
C SER A 418 19.80 -10.33 1.60
N ASP A 419 19.70 -11.40 2.37
CA ASP A 419 19.47 -12.76 1.91
C ASP A 419 18.28 -13.38 2.65
N VAL A 420 17.45 -14.13 1.90
CA VAL A 420 16.33 -14.88 2.47
C VAL A 420 16.31 -16.25 1.82
N GLN A 421 16.47 -17.30 2.64
CA GLN A 421 16.37 -18.69 2.20
C GLN A 421 14.96 -19.19 2.51
N VAL A 422 14.36 -19.96 1.60
CA VAL A 422 13.01 -20.48 1.76
C VAL A 422 12.93 -21.91 1.25
N GLU A 423 12.32 -22.77 2.05
CA GLU A 423 12.02 -24.15 1.72
C GLU A 423 10.57 -24.46 2.10
N ARG A 424 9.88 -25.23 1.24
CA ARG A 424 8.50 -25.65 1.48
C ARG A 424 8.33 -27.10 1.05
N TRP A 425 7.66 -27.88 1.87
CA TRP A 425 7.38 -29.29 1.59
C TRP A 425 6.03 -29.71 2.18
N ASP A 426 5.43 -30.76 1.62
CA ASP A 426 4.32 -31.47 2.25
C ASP A 426 4.90 -32.70 2.98
N ASP A 427 4.54 -32.93 4.24
CA ASP A 427 5.00 -34.12 4.98
C ASP A 427 4.21 -35.38 4.62
N VAL A 428 4.62 -36.53 5.16
CA VAL A 428 3.98 -37.84 4.91
C VAL A 428 2.51 -37.91 5.36
N HIS A 429 2.09 -36.99 6.23
CA HIS A 429 0.71 -36.87 6.72
C HIS A 429 -0.11 -35.84 5.92
N GLY A 430 0.51 -35.18 4.93
CA GLY A 430 -0.08 -34.15 4.10
C GLY A 430 -0.17 -32.78 4.78
N ASN A 431 0.65 -32.53 5.82
CA ASN A 431 0.77 -31.20 6.40
C ASN A 431 1.69 -30.33 5.53
N ASP A 432 1.32 -29.07 5.36
CA ASP A 432 2.07 -28.11 4.54
C ASP A 432 3.05 -27.34 5.44
N TRP A 433 4.34 -27.45 5.14
CA TRP A 433 5.42 -26.86 5.93
C TRP A 433 6.17 -25.80 5.14
N LEU A 434 6.48 -24.70 5.81
CA LEU A 434 7.30 -23.61 5.28
C LEU A 434 8.40 -23.29 6.28
N ARG A 435 9.66 -23.35 5.84
CA ARG A 435 10.83 -22.87 6.56
C ARG A 435 11.46 -21.72 5.80
N ALA A 436 11.78 -20.64 6.49
CA ALA A 436 12.49 -19.52 5.89
C ALA A 436 13.43 -18.85 6.89
N SER A 437 14.55 -18.32 6.42
CA SER A 437 15.56 -17.65 7.26
C SER A 437 16.11 -16.38 6.62
N HIS A 438 16.56 -15.42 7.44
CA HIS A 438 17.17 -14.18 6.97
C HIS A 438 18.40 -13.75 7.80
N ASP A 439 19.27 -12.97 7.17
CA ASP A 439 20.54 -12.44 7.70
C ASP A 439 20.42 -11.09 8.43
N GLY A 440 19.20 -10.70 8.78
CA GLY A 440 18.85 -9.33 9.19
C GLY A 440 19.57 -8.85 10.46
N TYR A 441 19.91 -9.79 11.34
CA TYR A 441 20.63 -9.52 12.60
C TYR A 441 22.10 -9.93 12.55
N LEU A 442 22.53 -10.61 11.48
CA LEU A 442 23.84 -11.25 11.40
C LEU A 442 24.96 -10.25 11.64
N THR A 443 24.96 -9.13 10.94
CA THR A 443 26.09 -8.20 11.03
C THR A 443 26.10 -7.31 12.27
N GLU A 444 25.05 -7.28 13.08
CA GLU A 444 25.01 -6.44 14.31
C GLU A 444 25.03 -7.28 15.57
N LEU A 445 24.46 -8.48 15.52
CA LEU A 445 24.25 -9.34 16.68
C LEU A 445 24.73 -10.79 16.44
N GLY A 446 25.23 -11.12 15.25
CA GLY A 446 25.82 -12.43 14.95
C GLY A 446 24.82 -13.54 14.60
N TYR A 447 23.52 -13.25 14.52
CA TYR A 447 22.48 -14.26 14.35
C TYR A 447 21.74 -14.16 13.00
N PHE A 448 21.51 -15.31 12.39
CA PHE A 448 20.39 -15.53 11.48
C PHE A 448 19.12 -15.76 12.29
N HIS A 449 17.99 -15.36 11.72
CA HIS A 449 16.67 -15.71 12.23
C HIS A 449 15.98 -16.63 11.23
N GLU A 450 15.58 -17.81 11.69
CA GLU A 450 14.81 -18.81 10.95
C GLU A 450 13.45 -19.01 11.61
N ARG A 451 12.43 -19.11 10.78
CA ARG A 451 11.07 -19.47 11.17
C ARG A 451 10.59 -20.64 10.34
N GLU A 452 10.05 -21.65 11.02
CA GLU A 452 9.33 -22.76 10.43
C GLU A 452 7.87 -22.72 10.89
N ILE A 453 6.93 -22.89 9.95
CA ILE A 453 5.49 -22.96 10.21
C ILE A 453 4.92 -24.17 9.48
N GLY A 454 4.23 -25.05 10.21
CA GLY A 454 3.48 -26.18 9.67
C GLY A 454 1.98 -26.01 9.90
N LEU A 455 1.18 -26.13 8.83
CA LEU A 455 -0.28 -26.21 8.90
C LEU A 455 -0.71 -27.64 8.63
N ASN A 456 -1.47 -28.22 9.56
CA ASN A 456 -1.95 -29.57 9.36
C ASN A 456 -3.06 -29.67 8.30
N ARG A 457 -3.27 -30.86 7.77
CA ARG A 457 -4.26 -31.11 6.71
C ARG A 457 -5.69 -30.72 7.10
N SER A 458 -6.08 -30.90 8.37
CA SER A 458 -7.43 -30.54 8.87
C SER A 458 -7.61 -29.03 9.09
N GLY A 459 -6.52 -28.26 9.07
CA GLY A 459 -6.54 -26.82 9.30
C GLY A 459 -6.86 -26.41 10.74
N ASP A 460 -6.83 -27.33 11.71
CA ASP A 460 -7.13 -27.10 13.13
C ASP A 460 -5.88 -27.05 14.02
N LYS A 461 -4.69 -27.25 13.45
CA LYS A 461 -3.42 -27.22 14.16
C LYS A 461 -2.32 -26.53 13.35
N ILE A 462 -1.68 -25.55 13.98
CA ILE A 462 -0.50 -24.85 13.46
C ILE A 462 0.65 -25.11 14.42
N LYS A 463 1.79 -25.51 13.89
CA LYS A 463 3.05 -25.60 14.64
C LYS A 463 3.99 -24.51 14.14
N GLY A 464 4.68 -23.86 15.05
CA GLY A 464 5.69 -22.88 14.72
C GLY A 464 6.95 -23.06 15.54
N HIS A 465 8.06 -22.70 14.93
CA HIS A 465 9.39 -22.84 15.50
C HIS A 465 10.24 -21.66 15.03
N ASP A 466 10.76 -20.88 15.98
CA ASP A 466 11.67 -19.77 15.73
C ASP A 466 13.05 -20.13 16.25
N ARG A 467 14.06 -20.02 15.39
CA ARG A 467 15.45 -20.39 15.69
C ARG A 467 16.40 -19.24 15.36
N LEU A 468 17.32 -18.99 16.27
CA LEU A 468 18.45 -18.10 16.10
C LEU A 468 19.72 -18.93 16.01
N PHE A 469 20.51 -18.74 14.96
CA PHE A 469 21.74 -19.50 14.78
C PHE A 469 22.86 -18.64 14.20
N ARG A 470 24.10 -19.04 14.47
CA ARG A 470 25.32 -18.36 14.03
C ARG A 470 25.91 -19.06 12.80
N PRO A 471 26.73 -18.36 11.99
CA PRO A 471 27.56 -19.03 11.00
C PRO A 471 28.49 -20.06 11.65
N GLU A 472 28.80 -21.15 10.93
CA GLU A 472 29.80 -22.11 11.39
C GLU A 472 31.18 -21.46 11.50
N GLY A 473 31.89 -21.70 12.61
CA GLY A 473 33.30 -21.31 12.80
C GLY A 473 33.55 -19.87 13.28
N GLU A 474 32.53 -19.07 13.57
CA GLU A 474 32.72 -17.77 14.25
C GLU A 474 32.85 -17.95 15.77
N GLU A 475 33.76 -17.18 16.39
CA GLU A 475 33.92 -17.15 17.85
C GLU A 475 32.62 -16.69 18.52
N ALA A 476 32.17 -17.43 19.52
CA ALA A 476 30.96 -17.13 20.25
C ALA A 476 31.17 -15.87 21.11
N ASN A 477 30.40 -14.81 20.86
CA ASN A 477 30.16 -13.82 21.91
C ASN A 477 29.14 -14.42 22.86
N ASP A 478 29.51 -14.69 24.11
CA ASP A 478 28.60 -15.33 25.08
C ASP A 478 27.72 -14.32 25.83
N ASP A 479 27.82 -13.02 25.50
CA ASP A 479 26.92 -12.01 26.05
C ASP A 479 25.45 -12.32 25.68
N PRO A 480 24.55 -12.44 26.67
CA PRO A 480 23.14 -12.64 26.43
C PRO A 480 22.53 -11.49 25.60
N VAL A 481 21.78 -11.84 24.57
CA VAL A 481 21.05 -10.87 23.73
C VAL A 481 19.56 -11.08 23.95
N ALA A 482 18.84 -10.06 24.42
CA ALA A 482 17.39 -10.15 24.59
C ALA A 482 16.70 -10.42 23.24
N ALA A 483 15.89 -11.47 23.17
CA ALA A 483 15.08 -11.82 22.01
C ALA A 483 13.59 -11.83 22.38
N VAL A 484 12.76 -11.32 21.47
CA VAL A 484 11.32 -11.20 21.72
C VAL A 484 10.56 -11.62 20.46
N ALA A 485 9.77 -12.69 20.56
CA ALA A 485 8.81 -13.09 19.54
C ALA A 485 7.45 -12.46 19.85
N ARG A 486 6.89 -11.72 18.89
CA ARG A 486 5.59 -11.04 19.01
C ARG A 486 4.56 -11.66 18.07
N PHE A 487 3.31 -11.70 18.53
CA PHE A 487 2.15 -12.09 17.74
C PHE A 487 1.01 -11.09 17.98
N HIS A 488 0.78 -10.20 17.02
CA HIS A 488 -0.22 -9.14 17.16
C HIS A 488 -1.61 -9.72 16.97
N ILE A 489 -2.51 -9.44 17.91
CA ILE A 489 -3.86 -9.99 17.92
C ILE A 489 -4.83 -8.97 17.34
N HIS A 490 -5.68 -9.41 16.42
CA HIS A 490 -6.68 -8.54 15.82
C HIS A 490 -7.63 -7.98 16.91
N PRO A 491 -7.99 -6.68 16.89
CA PRO A 491 -8.78 -6.05 17.96
C PRO A 491 -10.17 -6.65 18.23
N ALA A 492 -10.69 -7.49 17.34
CA ALA A 492 -11.98 -8.17 17.49
C ALA A 492 -11.87 -9.51 18.24
N ILE A 493 -10.66 -9.94 18.60
CA ILE A 493 -10.39 -11.21 19.27
C ILE A 493 -10.12 -10.94 20.74
N MET A 494 -10.83 -11.67 21.60
CA MET A 494 -10.65 -11.61 23.04
C MET A 494 -9.60 -12.62 23.48
N LEU A 495 -8.68 -12.18 24.34
CA LEU A 495 -7.66 -13.03 24.95
C LEU A 495 -8.06 -13.40 26.39
N SER A 496 -7.86 -14.66 26.75
CA SER A 496 -8.03 -15.15 28.11
C SER A 496 -6.89 -16.11 28.45
N ARG A 497 -6.12 -15.78 29.48
CA ARG A 497 -5.02 -16.62 29.95
C ARG A 497 -5.58 -17.91 30.55
N ARG A 498 -5.01 -19.06 30.15
CA ARG A 498 -5.36 -20.38 30.73
C ARG A 498 -4.38 -20.76 31.83
N ASP A 499 -3.10 -20.63 31.54
CA ASP A 499 -1.96 -20.92 32.40
C ASP A 499 -0.76 -20.04 31.97
N GLU A 500 0.42 -20.29 32.51
CA GLU A 500 1.65 -19.52 32.21
C GLU A 500 2.09 -19.68 30.76
N GLU A 501 1.83 -20.83 30.14
CA GLU A 501 2.33 -21.19 28.80
C GLU A 501 1.27 -21.04 27.71
N SER A 502 0.00 -20.78 28.04
CA SER A 502 -1.10 -20.79 27.07
C SER A 502 -2.21 -19.75 27.28
N VAL A 503 -2.71 -19.26 26.15
CA VAL A 503 -3.78 -18.24 26.05
C VAL A 503 -4.85 -18.71 25.08
N THR A 504 -6.11 -18.60 25.47
CA THR A 504 -7.26 -18.76 24.58
C THR A 504 -7.56 -17.46 23.86
N MET A 505 -7.71 -17.55 22.55
CA MET A 505 -8.14 -16.48 21.65
C MET A 505 -9.55 -16.80 21.16
N ARG A 506 -10.52 -15.92 21.40
CA ARG A 506 -11.93 -16.17 21.08
C ARG A 506 -12.49 -15.06 20.18
N ALA A 507 -13.08 -15.46 19.06
CA ALA A 507 -13.83 -14.60 18.17
C ALA A 507 -15.29 -14.42 18.63
N ALA A 508 -15.96 -13.42 18.05
CA ALA A 508 -17.31 -13.03 18.44
C ALA A 508 -18.39 -14.10 18.13
N ASP A 509 -18.17 -14.98 17.15
CA ASP A 509 -19.09 -16.07 16.80
C ASP A 509 -18.81 -17.39 17.57
N GLY A 510 -17.87 -17.35 18.52
CA GLY A 510 -17.48 -18.50 19.32
C GLY A 510 -16.29 -19.28 18.78
N GLU A 511 -15.83 -19.02 17.55
CA GLU A 511 -14.62 -19.65 17.03
C GLU A 511 -13.42 -19.35 17.95
N SER A 512 -12.70 -20.39 18.37
CA SER A 512 -11.64 -20.23 19.35
C SER A 512 -10.38 -21.00 18.97
N TRP A 513 -9.25 -20.46 19.41
CA TRP A 513 -7.92 -21.05 19.24
C TRP A 513 -7.16 -20.93 20.55
N ILE A 514 -6.39 -21.95 20.89
CA ILE A 514 -5.47 -21.93 22.02
C ILE A 514 -4.07 -21.75 21.45
N PHE A 515 -3.41 -20.66 21.81
CA PHE A 515 -1.99 -20.43 21.57
C PHE A 515 -1.21 -20.97 22.77
N ALA A 516 -0.19 -21.78 22.54
CA ALA A 516 0.69 -22.33 23.57
C ALA A 516 2.16 -22.19 23.19
N ALA A 517 3.01 -21.91 24.18
CA ALA A 517 4.47 -21.84 24.09
C ALA A 517 5.09 -22.81 25.13
N PRO A 518 5.21 -24.11 24.82
CA PRO A 518 5.61 -25.10 25.81
C PRO A 518 6.97 -24.80 26.44
N GLY A 519 7.02 -24.76 27.77
CA GLY A 519 8.24 -24.47 28.54
C GLY A 519 8.65 -22.99 28.58
N LEU A 520 7.80 -22.07 28.13
CA LEU A 520 8.07 -20.63 28.11
C LEU A 520 6.85 -19.82 28.57
N ASP A 521 7.11 -18.74 29.29
CA ASP A 521 6.05 -17.82 29.71
C ASP A 521 5.45 -17.10 28.50
N LEU A 522 4.12 -17.17 28.40
CA LEU A 522 3.32 -16.50 27.37
C LEU A 522 2.66 -15.25 27.93
N LEU A 523 3.23 -14.10 27.57
CA LEU A 523 2.77 -12.80 28.04
C LEU A 523 1.68 -12.22 27.13
N ILE A 524 0.70 -11.54 27.73
CA ILE A 524 -0.25 -10.67 27.00
C ILE A 524 0.19 -9.24 27.26
N ASP A 525 0.54 -8.51 26.21
CA ASP A 525 0.99 -7.13 26.30
C ASP A 525 0.09 -6.18 25.50
N GLU A 526 0.16 -4.89 25.81
CA GLU A 526 -0.53 -3.85 25.07
C GLU A 526 0.06 -3.69 23.65
N ASP A 527 -0.80 -3.35 22.70
CA ASP A 527 -0.41 -3.18 21.30
C ASP A 527 -1.23 -2.08 20.61
N ILE A 528 -0.82 -1.74 19.39
CA ILE A 528 -1.50 -0.76 18.54
C ILE A 528 -1.83 -1.37 17.19
N PHE A 529 -3.10 -1.26 16.80
CA PHE A 529 -3.57 -1.61 15.47
C PHE A 529 -3.75 -0.34 14.62
N PHE A 530 -2.99 -0.22 13.54
CA PHE A 530 -2.99 0.96 12.66
C PHE A 530 -3.97 0.89 11.50
N ALA A 531 -4.46 -0.31 11.18
CA ALA A 531 -5.21 -0.60 9.96
C ALA A 531 -6.71 -0.82 10.21
N ASP A 532 -7.29 -0.11 11.18
CA ASP A 532 -8.75 -0.01 11.32
C ASP A 532 -9.30 1.05 10.36
N VAL A 533 -10.53 0.87 9.91
CA VAL A 533 -11.22 1.81 9.01
C VAL A 533 -11.41 3.18 9.69
N SER A 534 -11.59 3.17 11.02
CA SER A 534 -11.73 4.36 11.87
C SER A 534 -10.40 5.03 12.24
N GLY A 535 -9.26 4.36 11.99
CA GLY A 535 -7.93 4.90 12.25
C GLY A 535 -7.09 4.03 13.19
N VAL A 536 -6.29 4.67 14.04
CA VAL A 536 -5.41 3.97 14.98
C VAL A 536 -6.20 3.63 16.23
N ARG A 537 -6.12 2.38 16.70
CA ARG A 537 -6.80 1.92 17.92
C ARG A 537 -5.91 0.99 18.76
N PRO A 538 -6.17 0.87 20.07
CA PRO A 538 -5.51 -0.13 20.91
C PRO A 538 -5.83 -1.57 20.47
N SER A 539 -4.87 -2.46 20.68
CA SER A 539 -4.97 -3.92 20.52
C SER A 539 -4.16 -4.61 21.62
N GLN A 540 -4.02 -5.93 21.51
CA GLN A 540 -3.15 -6.73 22.37
C GLN A 540 -2.23 -7.59 21.51
N GLN A 541 -1.13 -8.04 22.10
CA GLN A 541 -0.21 -8.97 21.46
C GLN A 541 0.16 -10.09 22.44
N LEU A 542 0.54 -11.24 21.90
CA LEU A 542 1.21 -12.29 22.65
C LEU A 542 2.71 -12.14 22.50
N VAL A 543 3.44 -12.29 23.60
CA VAL A 543 4.89 -12.09 23.66
C VAL A 543 5.56 -13.30 24.30
N ILE A 544 6.62 -13.79 23.67
CA ILE A 544 7.53 -14.80 24.21
C ILE A 544 8.91 -14.16 24.26
N GLU A 545 9.48 -14.07 25.47
CA GLU A 545 10.82 -13.56 25.71
C GLU A 545 11.80 -14.71 25.89
N PHE A 546 12.99 -14.59 25.30
CA PHE A 546 14.06 -15.59 25.39
C PHE A 546 15.42 -14.92 25.16
N SER A 547 16.50 -15.59 25.52
CA SER A 547 17.85 -15.00 25.47
C SER A 547 18.87 -15.96 24.85
N PRO A 548 19.27 -15.78 23.58
CA PRO A 548 20.48 -16.41 23.06
C PRO A 548 21.75 -15.87 23.78
N PRO A 549 22.79 -16.71 24.00
CA PRO A 549 22.91 -18.09 23.53
C PRO A 549 22.20 -19.13 24.41
N GLU A 550 21.66 -18.78 25.58
CA GLU A 550 21.03 -19.72 26.51
C GLU A 550 19.83 -20.44 25.88
N THR A 551 18.97 -19.70 25.20
CA THR A 551 17.83 -20.21 24.43
C THR A 551 17.96 -19.75 22.99
N LEU A 552 18.26 -20.69 22.09
CA LEU A 552 18.42 -20.44 20.65
C LEU A 552 17.17 -20.79 19.84
N GLU A 553 16.26 -21.57 20.41
CA GLU A 553 15.05 -22.01 19.73
C GLU A 553 13.83 -21.93 20.65
N ILE A 554 12.69 -21.51 20.10
CA ILE A 554 11.40 -21.52 20.78
C ILE A 554 10.37 -22.22 19.90
N ARG A 555 9.41 -22.91 20.53
CA ARG A 555 8.32 -23.59 19.84
C ARG A 555 6.99 -23.01 20.30
N TRP A 556 6.08 -22.81 19.36
CA TRP A 556 4.74 -22.34 19.61
C TRP A 556 3.73 -23.17 18.81
N MET A 557 2.49 -23.21 19.30
CA MET A 557 1.42 -24.00 18.69
C MET A 557 0.10 -23.26 18.79
N LEU A 558 -0.68 -23.31 17.71
CA LEU A 558 -2.10 -22.98 17.75
C LEU A 558 -2.91 -24.24 17.53
N ARG A 559 -3.91 -24.48 18.39
CA ARG A 559 -4.90 -25.54 18.20
C ARG A 559 -6.30 -24.95 18.28
N ARG A 560 -7.17 -25.28 17.32
CA ARG A 560 -8.57 -24.86 17.37
C ARG A 560 -9.21 -25.41 18.64
N GLY A 561 -9.89 -24.55 19.39
CA GLY A 561 -10.63 -24.95 20.57
C GLY A 561 -11.92 -25.66 20.21
N GLU A 562 -12.45 -26.43 21.16
CA GLU A 562 -13.78 -27.06 21.07
C GLU A 562 -14.91 -26.02 21.13
#